data_AF-A0A6B8M6G6-F1
#
_entry.id   AF-A0A6B8M6G6-F1
#
_cell.length_a   1.000
_cell.length_b   1.000
_cell.length_c   1.000
_cell.angle_alpha   90.00
_cell.angle_beta   90.00
_cell.angle_gamma   90.00
#
_symmetry.space_group_name_H-M   'P 1'
#
loop_
_entity.id
_entity.type
_entity.pdbx_description
1 polymer ?
#
loop_
_entity_poly.entity_id
_entity_poly.type
_entity_poly.pdbx_seq_one_letter_code
_entity_poly.pdbx_strand_id
1 'polypeptide(L)'
;MDWDRIAGNWKQFTGSIKEQWAKLTDDDLAQIAGKREQLEGKLQELYGHGKENVTKEIDEFIARHKSWDGIAGNWKQFTGSIKEQWGKLTDDDLAQINGRREQLEGKLQELYGRGKHEAKKEIDDFLARL
;
A
#
# COMPACT_ATOMS: atom_id res chain seq x y z
N MET A 1 3.62 10.29 4.56
CA MET A 1 2.92 10.60 3.29
C MET A 1 1.85 9.57 2.97
N ASP A 2 2.02 8.30 3.36
CA ASP A 2 1.10 7.21 2.97
C ASP A 2 -0.30 7.25 3.64
N TRP A 3 -0.40 7.84 4.83
CA TRP A 3 -1.68 8.00 5.52
C TRP A 3 -2.67 8.92 4.79
N ASP A 4 -2.18 9.90 4.04
CA ASP A 4 -3.03 10.88 3.32
C ASP A 4 -4.00 10.19 2.35
N ARG A 5 -3.55 9.09 1.74
CA ARG A 5 -4.37 8.24 0.87
C ARG A 5 -5.49 7.52 1.63
N ILE A 6 -5.17 6.99 2.81
CA ILE A 6 -6.15 6.33 3.68
C ILE A 6 -7.17 7.35 4.16
N ALA A 7 -6.73 8.56 4.53
CA ALA A 7 -7.61 9.66 4.90
C ALA A 7 -8.53 10.08 3.74
N GLY A 8 -7.98 10.24 2.53
CA GLY A 8 -8.75 10.61 1.34
C GLY A 8 -9.77 9.55 0.89
N ASN A 9 -9.49 8.26 1.14
CA ASN A 9 -10.36 7.14 0.80
C ASN A 9 -10.96 6.46 2.04
N TRP A 10 -11.09 7.18 3.15
CA TRP A 10 -11.39 6.62 4.48
C TRP A 10 -12.54 5.62 4.48
N LYS A 11 -13.64 5.97 3.82
CA LYS A 11 -14.85 5.12 3.73
C LYS A 11 -14.56 3.73 3.15
N GLN A 12 -13.64 3.63 2.17
CA GLN A 12 -13.25 2.34 1.58
C GLN A 12 -12.32 1.53 2.50
N PHE A 13 -11.47 2.22 3.29
CA PHE A 13 -10.53 1.57 4.20
C PHE A 13 -11.15 1.17 5.54
N THR A 14 -12.28 1.75 5.95
CA THR A 14 -12.95 1.45 7.23
C THR A 14 -13.19 -0.04 7.47
N GLY A 15 -13.56 -0.80 6.45
CA GLY A 15 -13.72 -2.26 6.54
C GLY A 15 -12.42 -2.95 6.95
N SER A 16 -11.34 -2.70 6.22
CA SER A 16 -10.03 -3.31 6.51
C SER A 16 -9.41 -2.83 7.82
N ILE A 17 -9.65 -1.58 8.22
CA ILE A 17 -9.26 -1.05 9.53
C ILE A 17 -10.02 -1.79 10.63
N LYS A 18 -11.32 -2.03 10.47
CA LYS A 18 -12.13 -2.81 11.41
C LYS A 18 -11.70 -4.28 11.49
N GLU A 19 -11.30 -4.87 10.36
CA GLU A 19 -10.75 -6.22 10.32
C GLU A 19 -9.40 -6.32 11.07
N GLN A 20 -8.52 -5.33 10.89
CA GLN A 20 -7.23 -5.29 11.58
C GLN A 20 -7.38 -5.02 13.08
N TRP A 21 -8.31 -4.14 13.46
CA TRP A 21 -8.57 -3.75 14.84
C TRP A 21 -10.03 -4.01 15.21
N ALA A 22 -10.35 -5.28 15.49
CA ALA A 22 -11.71 -5.75 15.78
C ALA A 22 -12.42 -5.08 16.98
N LYS A 23 -11.69 -4.37 17.86
CA LYS A 23 -12.29 -3.58 18.95
C LYS A 23 -12.83 -2.22 18.49
N LEU A 24 -12.42 -1.73 17.32
CA LEU A 24 -12.97 -0.49 16.76
C LEU A 24 -14.40 -0.76 16.25
N THR A 25 -15.31 0.12 16.63
CA THR A 25 -16.69 0.12 16.14
C THR A 25 -16.85 1.06 14.94
N ASP A 26 -17.95 0.93 14.22
CA ASP A 26 -18.27 1.85 13.12
C ASP A 26 -18.43 3.30 13.60
N ASP A 27 -18.88 3.50 14.85
CA ASP A 27 -18.98 4.83 15.47
C ASP A 27 -17.58 5.42 15.72
N ASP A 28 -16.65 4.62 16.25
CA ASP A 28 -15.26 5.04 16.45
C ASP A 28 -14.61 5.46 15.13
N LEU A 29 -14.82 4.67 14.06
CA LEU A 29 -14.29 4.98 12.73
C LEU A 29 -14.90 6.24 12.12
N ALA A 30 -16.18 6.51 12.40
CA ALA A 30 -16.83 7.75 11.98
C ALA A 30 -16.25 8.96 12.72
N GLN A 31 -15.96 8.84 14.03
CA GLN A 31 -15.33 9.89 14.82
C GLN A 31 -13.88 10.16 14.41
N ILE A 32 -13.11 9.10 14.13
CA ILE A 32 -11.72 9.20 13.66
C ILE A 32 -11.63 9.97 12.34
N ALA A 33 -12.58 9.73 11.42
CA ALA A 33 -12.72 10.45 10.15
C ALA A 33 -11.40 10.60 9.36
N GLY A 34 -10.59 9.53 9.31
CA GLY A 34 -9.32 9.52 8.60
C GLY A 34 -8.19 10.30 9.28
N LYS A 35 -8.35 10.76 10.52
CA LYS A 35 -7.27 11.43 11.27
C LYS A 35 -6.39 10.38 11.96
N ARG A 36 -5.12 10.28 11.54
CA ARG A 36 -4.16 9.31 12.11
C ARG A 36 -4.05 9.40 13.62
N GLU A 37 -3.90 10.62 14.14
CA GLU A 37 -3.74 10.85 15.58
C GLU A 37 -4.96 10.40 16.39
N GLN A 38 -6.16 10.51 15.83
CA GLN A 38 -7.39 10.03 16.48
C GLN A 38 -7.45 8.50 16.47
N LEU A 39 -7.04 7.85 15.38
CA LEU A 39 -6.89 6.39 15.34
C LEU A 39 -5.86 5.93 16.37
N GLU A 40 -4.69 6.59 16.43
CA GLU A 40 -3.64 6.29 17.40
C GLU A 40 -4.13 6.42 18.84
N GLY A 41 -4.85 7.50 19.17
CA GLY A 41 -5.43 7.70 20.49
C GLY A 41 -6.42 6.58 20.83
N LYS A 42 -7.32 6.27 19.91
CA LYS A 42 -8.35 5.26 20.12
C LYS A 42 -7.78 3.85 20.28
N LEU A 43 -6.75 3.50 19.52
CA LEU A 43 -6.06 2.22 19.65
C LEU A 43 -5.33 2.10 20.99
N GLN A 44 -4.70 3.16 21.47
CA GLN A 44 -4.11 3.19 22.81
C GLN A 44 -5.18 2.95 23.90
N GLU A 45 -6.35 3.60 23.80
CA GLU A 45 -7.45 3.43 24.75
C GLU A 45 -8.04 2.01 24.74
N LEU A 46 -8.29 1.43 23.55
CA LEU A 46 -8.98 0.14 23.42
C LEU A 46 -8.08 -1.07 23.68
N TYR A 47 -6.80 -0.97 23.32
CA TYR A 47 -5.85 -2.08 23.40
C TYR A 47 -4.83 -1.92 24.53
N GLY A 48 -4.72 -0.74 25.15
CA GLY A 48 -3.76 -0.47 26.22
C GLY A 48 -2.31 -0.53 25.76
N HIS A 49 -2.06 -0.34 24.47
CA HIS A 49 -0.72 -0.37 23.88
C HIS A 49 -0.02 0.98 24.05
N GLY A 50 1.30 0.96 24.25
CA GLY A 50 2.11 2.16 24.23
C GLY A 50 2.16 2.77 22.82
N LYS A 51 2.42 4.08 22.75
CA LYS A 51 2.46 4.83 21.48
C LYS A 51 3.32 4.16 20.41
N GLU A 52 4.52 3.68 20.76
CA GLU A 52 5.41 2.98 19.80
C GLU A 52 4.77 1.75 19.16
N ASN A 53 4.08 0.91 19.93
CA ASN A 53 3.42 -0.28 19.41
C ASN A 53 2.28 0.10 18.46
N VAL A 54 1.47 1.09 18.84
CA VAL A 54 0.34 1.55 18.01
C VAL A 54 0.84 2.18 16.72
N THR A 55 1.87 3.03 16.80
CA THR A 55 2.49 3.62 15.61
C THR A 55 2.99 2.51 14.69
N LYS A 56 3.68 1.49 15.22
CA LYS A 56 4.16 0.36 14.44
C LYS A 56 3.03 -0.44 13.78
N GLU A 57 1.95 -0.75 14.50
CA GLU A 57 0.81 -1.45 13.93
C GLU A 57 0.14 -0.67 12.78
N ILE A 58 0.04 0.64 12.92
CA ILE A 58 -0.49 1.51 11.86
C ILE A 58 0.46 1.54 10.67
N ASP A 59 1.77 1.65 10.90
CA ASP A 59 2.76 1.60 9.81
C ASP A 59 2.75 0.23 9.11
N GLU A 60 2.57 -0.88 9.83
CA GLU A 60 2.38 -2.21 9.24
C GLU A 60 1.06 -2.33 8.47
N PHE A 61 -0.02 -1.72 8.96
CA PHE A 61 -1.28 -1.64 8.22
C PHE A 61 -1.11 -0.85 6.93
N ILE A 62 -0.45 0.30 6.99
CA ILE A 62 -0.11 1.12 5.82
C ILE A 62 0.74 0.32 4.83
N ALA A 63 1.75 -0.41 5.30
CA ALA A 63 2.60 -1.24 4.46
C ALA A 63 1.82 -2.40 3.80
N ARG A 64 0.92 -3.06 4.55
CA ARG A 64 0.02 -4.08 4.00
C ARG A 64 -0.99 -3.53 3.00
N HIS A 65 -1.38 -2.27 3.16
CA HIS A 65 -2.31 -1.56 2.28
C HIS A 65 -1.60 -0.62 1.30
N LYS A 66 -0.27 -0.74 1.17
CA LYS A 66 0.57 0.03 0.27
C LYS A 66 0.11 -0.29 -1.15
N SER A 67 -0.59 0.65 -1.75
CA SER A 67 -1.12 0.46 -3.09
C SER A 67 -0.04 0.77 -4.10
N TRP A 68 -0.14 0.14 -5.26
CA TRP A 68 0.62 0.51 -6.45
C TRP A 68 0.67 2.03 -6.72
N ASP A 69 -0.38 2.75 -6.36
CA ASP A 69 -0.50 4.18 -6.62
C ASP A 69 0.41 5.05 -5.69
N GLY A 70 0.85 4.52 -4.53
CA GLY A 70 1.97 5.10 -3.77
C GLY A 70 3.33 4.92 -4.46
N ILE A 71 3.53 3.75 -5.10
CA ILE A 71 4.69 3.53 -6.00
C ILE A 71 4.61 4.45 -7.20
N ALA A 72 3.43 4.64 -7.79
CA ALA A 72 3.24 5.53 -8.94
C ALA A 72 3.58 6.98 -8.59
N GLY A 73 3.13 7.47 -7.42
CA GLY A 73 3.45 8.83 -6.94
C GLY A 73 4.94 9.07 -6.70
N ASN A 74 5.67 8.04 -6.28
CA ASN A 74 7.11 8.11 -6.01
C ASN A 74 7.94 7.30 -7.04
N TRP A 75 7.44 7.17 -8.27
CA TRP A 75 7.94 6.20 -9.25
C TRP A 75 9.46 6.20 -9.40
N LYS A 76 10.07 7.39 -9.53
CA LYS A 76 11.52 7.55 -9.68
C LYS A 76 12.36 6.96 -8.54
N GLN A 77 11.82 6.87 -7.33
CA GLN A 77 12.51 6.25 -6.19
C GLN A 77 12.41 4.73 -6.21
N PHE A 78 11.33 4.19 -6.81
CA PHE A 78 11.08 2.76 -6.89
C PHE A 78 11.61 2.10 -8.16
N THR A 79 11.97 2.85 -9.21
CA THR A 79 12.49 2.29 -10.47
C THR A 79 13.71 1.40 -10.27
N GLY A 80 14.60 1.73 -9.32
CA GLY A 80 15.74 0.89 -8.96
C GLY A 80 15.31 -0.49 -8.47
N SER A 81 14.47 -0.55 -7.44
CA SER A 81 13.95 -1.81 -6.88
C SER A 81 13.11 -2.61 -7.87
N ILE A 82 12.35 -1.93 -8.74
CA ILE A 82 11.59 -2.55 -9.82
C ILE A 82 12.54 -3.19 -10.85
N LYS A 83 13.62 -2.50 -11.21
CA LYS A 83 14.65 -3.04 -12.11
C LYS A 83 15.39 -4.22 -11.49
N GLU A 84 15.66 -4.18 -10.19
CA GLU A 84 16.26 -5.30 -9.46
C GLU A 84 15.33 -6.52 -9.43
N GLN A 85 14.03 -6.32 -9.17
CA GLN A 85 13.03 -7.38 -9.18
C GLN A 85 12.84 -7.98 -10.59
N TRP A 86 12.83 -7.13 -11.61
CA TRP A 86 12.59 -7.51 -12.99
C TRP A 86 13.74 -7.06 -13.90
N GLY A 87 14.89 -7.73 -13.80
CA GLY A 87 16.13 -7.36 -14.51
C GLY A 87 16.07 -7.27 -16.05
N LYS A 88 15.03 -7.79 -16.70
CA LYS A 88 14.79 -7.57 -18.15
C LYS A 88 14.19 -6.19 -18.47
N LEU A 89 13.61 -5.49 -17.50
CA LEU A 89 13.12 -4.13 -17.70
C LEU A 89 14.31 -3.17 -17.83
N THR A 90 14.32 -2.38 -18.91
CA THR A 90 15.33 -1.34 -19.11
C THR A 90 14.89 -0.03 -18.48
N ASP A 91 15.81 0.93 -18.33
CA ASP A 91 15.47 2.28 -17.87
C ASP A 91 14.47 2.97 -18.81
N ASP A 92 14.51 2.66 -20.11
CA ASP A 92 13.54 3.16 -21.09
C ASP A 92 12.15 2.56 -20.86
N ASP A 93 12.06 1.24 -20.61
CA ASP A 93 10.79 0.59 -20.26
C ASP A 93 10.18 1.22 -19.00
N LEU A 94 10.99 1.46 -17.96
CA LEU A 94 10.53 2.07 -16.71
C LEU A 94 10.08 3.52 -16.91
N ALA A 95 10.75 4.26 -17.79
CA ALA A 95 10.33 5.60 -18.17
C ALA A 95 8.99 5.59 -18.93
N GLN A 96 8.77 4.61 -19.81
CA GLN A 96 7.51 4.42 -20.53
C GLN A 96 6.36 4.00 -19.60
N ILE A 97 6.63 3.09 -18.66
CA ILE A 97 5.65 2.62 -17.66
C ILE A 97 5.17 3.78 -16.80
N ASN A 98 6.08 4.65 -16.36
CA ASN A 98 5.79 5.88 -15.60
C ASN A 98 4.77 5.66 -14.45
N GLY A 99 4.97 4.62 -13.65
CA GLY A 99 4.09 4.31 -12.52
C GLY A 99 2.73 3.75 -12.89
N ARG A 100 2.45 3.42 -14.17
CA ARG A 100 1.18 2.81 -14.57
C ARG A 100 1.25 1.29 -14.40
N ARG A 101 0.44 0.74 -13.48
CA ARG A 101 0.43 -0.70 -13.17
C ARG A 101 0.19 -1.56 -14.40
N GLU A 102 -0.77 -1.16 -15.22
CA GLU A 102 -1.15 -1.89 -16.43
C GLU A 102 -0.03 -1.92 -17.48
N GLN A 103 0.78 -0.85 -17.55
CA GLN A 103 1.95 -0.82 -18.44
C GLN A 103 3.05 -1.75 -17.92
N LEU A 104 3.28 -1.77 -16.60
CA LEU A 104 4.20 -2.76 -16.01
C LEU A 104 3.69 -4.18 -16.27
N GLU A 105 2.41 -4.46 -16.02
CA GLU A 105 1.80 -5.76 -16.29
C GLU A 105 1.95 -6.15 -17.78
N GLY A 106 1.76 -5.22 -18.71
CA GLY A 106 1.99 -5.44 -20.15
C GLY A 106 3.43 -5.82 -20.44
N LYS A 107 4.40 -5.05 -19.96
CA LYS A 107 5.83 -5.32 -20.16
C LYS A 107 6.27 -6.64 -19.53
N LEU A 108 5.69 -7.02 -18.38
CA LEU A 108 5.96 -8.32 -17.77
C LEU A 108 5.43 -9.48 -18.62
N GLN A 109 4.26 -9.32 -19.23
CA GLN A 109 3.73 -10.31 -20.18
C GLN A 109 4.65 -10.42 -21.41
N GLU A 110 5.07 -9.30 -21.99
CA GLU A 110 5.91 -9.27 -23.20
C GLU A 110 7.34 -9.82 -22.96
N LEU A 111 8.01 -9.40 -21.89
CA LEU A 111 9.43 -9.72 -21.67
C LEU A 111 9.65 -11.08 -21.00
N TYR A 112 8.68 -11.53 -20.20
CA TYR A 112 8.78 -12.78 -19.44
C TYR A 112 7.80 -13.85 -19.92
N GLY A 113 6.93 -13.56 -20.89
CA GLY A 113 5.94 -14.52 -21.39
C GLY A 113 4.87 -14.88 -20.34
N ARG A 114 4.65 -14.00 -19.36
CA ARG A 114 3.72 -14.25 -18.25
C ARG A 114 2.27 -14.16 -18.72
N GLY A 115 1.40 -14.96 -18.11
CA GLY A 115 -0.05 -14.73 -18.21
C GLY A 115 -0.47 -13.53 -17.35
N LYS A 116 -1.60 -12.89 -17.70
CA LYS A 116 -2.15 -11.73 -16.99
C LYS A 116 -2.25 -11.92 -15.47
N HIS A 117 -2.71 -13.10 -15.04
CA HIS A 117 -2.83 -13.41 -13.61
C HIS A 117 -1.47 -13.52 -12.90
N GLU A 118 -0.48 -14.11 -13.58
CA GLU A 118 0.85 -14.30 -13.02
C GLU A 118 1.60 -12.97 -12.91
N ALA A 119 1.49 -12.10 -13.93
CA ALA A 119 2.05 -10.75 -13.89
C ALA A 119 1.42 -9.91 -12.76
N LYS A 120 0.10 -9.98 -12.57
CA LYS A 120 -0.58 -9.32 -11.44
C LYS A 120 -0.04 -9.80 -10.10
N LYS A 121 0.05 -11.13 -9.95
CA LYS A 121 0.52 -11.76 -8.73
C LYS A 121 1.97 -11.37 -8.42
N GLU A 122 2.86 -11.31 -9.40
CA GLU A 122 4.24 -10.84 -9.19
C GLU A 122 4.29 -9.38 -8.73
N ILE A 123 3.43 -8.51 -9.27
CA ILE A 123 3.34 -7.11 -8.84
C ILE A 123 2.80 -7.02 -7.40
N ASP A 124 1.77 -7.79 -7.05
CA ASP A 124 1.22 -7.84 -5.68
C ASP A 124 2.25 -8.42 -4.68
N ASP A 125 3.01 -9.42 -5.09
CA ASP A 125 4.07 -10.05 -4.30
C ASP A 125 5.29 -9.14 -4.14
N PHE A 126 5.62 -8.33 -5.15
CA PHE A 126 6.59 -7.24 -5.04
C PHE A 126 6.11 -6.16 -4.06
N LEU A 127 4.84 -5.74 -4.14
CA LEU A 127 4.24 -4.79 -3.21
C LEU A 127 4.28 -5.30 -1.76
N ALA A 128 4.04 -6.59 -1.53
CA ALA A 128 4.08 -7.20 -0.22
C ALA A 128 5.50 -7.29 0.39
N ARG A 129 6.55 -7.15 -0.43
CA ARG A 129 7.96 -7.19 0.02
C ARG A 129 8.58 -5.80 0.25
N LEU A 130 7.87 -4.72 -0.10
CA LEU A 130 8.34 -3.33 -0.04
C LEU A 130 7.93 -2.58 1.22
#